data_AF-A0A9E0BKG5-F1
#
_entry.id   AF-A0A9E0BKG5-F1
#
_cell.length_a   1.000
_cell.length_b   1.000
_cell.length_c   1.000
_cell.angle_alpha   90.00
_cell.angle_beta   90.00
_cell.angle_gamma   90.00
#
_symmetry.space_group_name_H-M   'P 1'
#
loop_
_entity.id
_entity.type
_entity.pdbx_description
1 polymer ?
#
loop_
_entity_poly.entity_id
_entity_poly.type
_entity_poly.pdbx_seq_one_letter_code
_entity_poly.pdbx_strand_id
1 'polypeptide(L)'
;MITGTIKKNWKMLITVLAAVIGVLAVYQPENAVCYAADNDTSAIEIRTSKDLLEASKNSDGSYVLMADIDMSVFGVDGWKPWNFNGTFDGNGHTLYNMDINTVTDVTEKAYDGNLKEYDTYYAGLFGITKNAVIKDLNIKGAYVNISENEDGNRNKSILAAILAGYMDNTTITGCKVEGYVSLKSTAAMWGTAGIAGFGNGNISGCEADVTLVCTDADKNSADRDEQFMGGIYADGYINVSDCIVNIDGYISEHGYVHSGGITGLYILYPVTGSYVADIAGNTINGKITFFEDNTDRRAYCKAVAGERMNLYSTSAANTDNFVRNEVYDYTVDLKPDNYVRKTYSVDNPYENEQKLVSSEDNSTESSDNGLIKTGSTNNASHSNVLNMSMPVRVIVIVVMIAAAVGIYYYIAGKIRKSRKK
;
A
#
# COMPACT_ATOMS: atom_id res chain seq x y z
N MET A 1 45.69 -51.73 -10.48
CA MET A 1 44.86 -51.20 -9.37
C MET A 1 44.83 -49.66 -9.27
N ILE A 2 45.06 -48.91 -10.36
CA ILE A 2 44.99 -47.43 -10.38
C ILE A 2 43.76 -46.91 -11.17
N THR A 3 43.03 -47.79 -11.84
CA THR A 3 41.85 -47.44 -12.67
C THR A 3 40.51 -47.54 -11.93
N GLY A 4 40.44 -48.18 -10.76
CA GLY A 4 39.21 -48.30 -9.96
C GLY A 4 38.96 -47.11 -9.02
N THR A 5 40.00 -46.51 -8.48
CA THR A 5 39.90 -45.41 -7.49
C THR A 5 39.59 -44.06 -8.16
N ILE A 6 40.03 -43.87 -9.41
CA ILE A 6 39.77 -42.65 -10.19
C ILE A 6 38.28 -42.57 -10.63
N LYS A 7 37.66 -43.71 -10.99
CA LYS A 7 36.22 -43.77 -11.34
C LYS A 7 35.27 -43.49 -10.17
N LYS A 8 35.65 -43.86 -8.93
CA LYS A 8 34.83 -43.62 -7.74
C LYS A 8 34.89 -42.15 -7.27
N ASN A 9 36.04 -41.50 -7.42
CA ASN A 9 36.20 -40.08 -7.11
C ASN A 9 35.58 -39.16 -8.18
N TRP A 10 35.54 -39.58 -9.45
CA TRP A 10 34.86 -38.82 -10.50
C TRP A 10 33.32 -38.84 -10.34
N LYS A 11 32.73 -39.97 -9.96
CA LYS A 11 31.30 -40.02 -9.63
C LYS A 11 30.96 -39.14 -8.44
N MET A 12 31.77 -39.13 -7.37
CA MET A 12 31.56 -38.27 -6.21
C MET A 12 31.74 -36.78 -6.53
N LEU A 13 32.68 -36.42 -7.41
CA LEU A 13 32.87 -35.05 -7.89
C LEU A 13 31.70 -34.57 -8.76
N ILE A 14 31.12 -35.45 -9.60
CA ILE A 14 29.91 -35.16 -10.39
C ILE A 14 28.68 -35.02 -9.48
N THR A 15 28.54 -35.81 -8.42
CA THR A 15 27.41 -35.67 -7.48
C THR A 15 27.50 -34.39 -6.66
N VAL A 16 28.71 -33.96 -6.28
CA VAL A 16 28.93 -32.67 -5.60
C VAL A 16 28.79 -31.49 -6.57
N LEU A 17 29.24 -31.60 -7.83
CA LEU A 17 28.96 -30.58 -8.85
C LEU A 17 27.46 -30.49 -9.19
N ALA A 18 26.73 -31.60 -9.23
CA ALA A 18 25.28 -31.60 -9.45
C ALA A 18 24.50 -31.01 -8.26
N ALA A 19 24.98 -31.20 -7.03
CA ALA A 19 24.42 -30.54 -5.85
C ALA A 19 24.74 -29.02 -5.81
N VAL A 20 25.91 -28.62 -6.30
CA VAL A 20 26.29 -27.19 -6.41
C VAL A 20 25.58 -26.51 -7.59
N ILE A 21 25.36 -27.20 -8.72
CA ILE A 21 24.53 -26.71 -9.83
C ILE A 21 23.05 -26.67 -9.44
N GLY A 22 22.56 -27.60 -8.61
CA GLY A 22 21.20 -27.53 -8.05
C GLY A 22 21.00 -26.38 -7.05
N VAL A 23 22.07 -25.88 -6.42
CA VAL A 23 22.04 -24.70 -5.53
C VAL A 23 22.32 -23.39 -6.31
N LEU A 24 23.07 -23.43 -7.42
CA LEU A 24 23.29 -22.28 -8.31
C LEU A 24 22.18 -22.08 -9.36
N ALA A 25 21.38 -23.11 -9.67
CA ALA A 25 20.16 -22.97 -10.49
C ALA A 25 19.01 -22.28 -9.73
N VAL A 26 19.18 -22.02 -8.44
CA VAL A 26 18.32 -21.12 -7.64
C VAL A 26 18.81 -19.67 -7.71
N TYR A 27 19.87 -19.38 -8.49
CA TYR A 27 20.47 -18.04 -8.59
C TYR A 27 20.99 -17.72 -10.01
N GLN A 28 20.08 -17.65 -10.97
CA GLN A 28 20.24 -16.88 -12.21
C GLN A 28 18.90 -16.20 -12.54
N PRO A 29 18.84 -14.86 -12.64
CA PRO A 29 17.70 -14.18 -13.22
C PRO A 29 17.81 -14.24 -14.74
N GLU A 30 16.68 -14.48 -15.41
CA GLU A 30 16.31 -14.24 -16.81
C GLU A 30 15.57 -15.43 -17.42
N ASN A 31 14.36 -15.10 -17.90
CA ASN A 31 13.32 -15.96 -18.47
C ASN A 31 12.47 -16.70 -17.44
N ALA A 32 11.66 -15.91 -16.72
CA ALA A 32 10.47 -16.40 -16.03
C ALA A 32 9.49 -17.01 -17.04
N VAL A 33 9.68 -18.28 -17.38
CA VAL A 33 8.57 -19.14 -17.79
C VAL A 33 7.86 -19.49 -16.49
N CYS A 34 6.74 -18.80 -16.26
CA CYS A 34 5.84 -19.07 -15.16
C CYS A 34 5.36 -20.53 -15.25
N TYR A 35 5.94 -21.41 -14.43
CA TYR A 35 5.18 -22.53 -13.94
C TYR A 35 4.15 -21.92 -12.98
N ALA A 36 2.95 -21.64 -13.49
CA ALA A 36 1.79 -21.46 -12.65
C ALA A 36 1.68 -22.73 -11.81
N ALA A 37 2.12 -22.65 -10.56
CA ALA A 37 1.61 -23.53 -9.54
C ALA A 37 0.12 -23.20 -9.48
N ASP A 38 -0.68 -24.13 -10.01
CA ASP A 38 -2.12 -24.18 -9.82
C ASP A 38 -2.37 -24.45 -8.33
N ASN A 39 -2.15 -23.42 -7.51
CA ASN A 39 -2.70 -23.35 -6.17
C ASN A 39 -4.09 -22.75 -6.34
N ASP A 40 -5.06 -23.64 -6.47
CA ASP A 40 -6.45 -23.39 -6.10
C ASP A 40 -6.46 -22.81 -4.68
N THR A 41 -6.30 -21.51 -4.59
CA THR A 41 -6.46 -20.72 -3.38
C THR A 41 -7.59 -19.77 -3.70
N SER A 42 -8.82 -20.29 -3.54
CA SER A 42 -10.03 -19.48 -3.53
C SER A 42 -9.78 -18.20 -2.73
N ALA A 43 -10.15 -17.06 -3.29
CA ALA A 43 -10.01 -15.77 -2.61
C ALA A 43 -10.63 -15.85 -1.20
N ILE A 44 -9.94 -15.27 -0.23
CA ILE A 44 -10.41 -15.18 1.15
C ILE A 44 -11.56 -14.19 1.19
N GLU A 45 -12.74 -14.66 1.59
CA GLU A 45 -13.92 -13.82 1.71
C GLU A 45 -13.82 -12.89 2.91
N ILE A 46 -14.11 -11.62 2.69
CA ILE A 46 -14.25 -10.60 3.72
C ILE A 46 -15.74 -10.25 3.80
N ARG A 47 -16.36 -10.63 4.91
CA ARG A 47 -17.80 -10.44 5.16
C ARG A 47 -18.06 -9.37 6.21
N THR A 48 -17.10 -9.14 7.10
CA THR A 48 -17.18 -8.22 8.23
C THR A 48 -15.95 -7.32 8.31
N SER A 49 -16.09 -6.22 9.05
CA SER A 49 -15.02 -5.30 9.44
C SER A 49 -13.90 -6.01 10.20
N LYS A 50 -14.23 -7.05 10.98
CA LYS A 50 -13.25 -7.92 11.64
C LYS A 50 -12.45 -8.75 10.63
N ASP A 51 -13.09 -9.31 9.60
CA ASP A 51 -12.38 -10.04 8.54
C ASP A 51 -11.42 -9.10 7.79
N LEU A 52 -11.87 -7.87 7.53
CA LEU A 52 -11.05 -6.84 6.88
C LEU A 52 -9.82 -6.48 7.73
N LEU A 53 -10.02 -6.31 9.04
CA LEU A 53 -8.93 -6.05 9.98
C LEU A 53 -7.97 -7.24 10.13
N GLU A 54 -8.45 -8.47 10.00
CA GLU A 54 -7.57 -9.65 10.01
C GLU A 54 -6.78 -9.76 8.70
N ALA A 55 -7.43 -9.50 7.57
CA ALA A 55 -6.77 -9.45 6.26
C ALA A 55 -5.63 -8.44 6.25
N SER A 56 -5.83 -7.25 6.85
CA SER A 56 -4.84 -6.17 6.84
C SER A 56 -3.54 -6.46 7.60
N LYS A 57 -3.48 -7.56 8.35
CA LYS A 57 -2.26 -8.05 8.99
C LYS A 57 -1.31 -8.77 8.03
N ASN A 58 -1.76 -9.07 6.81
CA ASN A 58 -0.99 -9.77 5.79
C ASN A 58 -0.68 -8.85 4.62
N SER A 59 0.57 -8.83 4.16
CA SER A 59 0.97 -8.02 3.00
C SER A 59 0.54 -8.61 1.66
N ASP A 60 0.14 -9.88 1.63
CA ASP A 60 -0.13 -10.64 0.43
C ASP A 60 -1.43 -11.44 0.59
N GLY A 61 -1.90 -12.03 -0.51
CA GLY A 61 -3.09 -12.87 -0.55
C GLY A 61 -4.06 -12.45 -1.65
N SER A 62 -5.13 -13.23 -1.78
CA SER A 62 -6.26 -12.90 -2.65
C SER A 62 -7.49 -12.76 -1.76
N TYR A 63 -8.12 -11.58 -1.78
CA TYR A 63 -9.25 -11.23 -0.93
C TYR A 63 -10.41 -10.77 -1.78
N VAL A 64 -11.64 -11.12 -1.36
CA VAL A 64 -12.87 -10.71 -2.02
C VAL A 64 -13.88 -10.19 -1.01
N LEU A 65 -14.42 -8.98 -1.23
CA LEU A 65 -15.54 -8.50 -0.43
C LEU A 65 -16.81 -9.26 -0.79
N MET A 66 -17.58 -9.63 0.23
CA MET A 66 -18.85 -10.34 0.08
C MET A 66 -20.03 -9.55 0.66
N ALA A 67 -19.76 -8.40 1.25
CA ALA A 67 -20.73 -7.48 1.81
C ALA A 67 -20.15 -6.07 1.88
N ASP A 68 -21.03 -5.09 1.97
CA ASP A 68 -20.65 -3.72 2.31
C ASP A 68 -20.21 -3.64 3.78
N ILE A 69 -19.20 -2.85 4.09
CA ILE A 69 -18.60 -2.77 5.43
C ILE A 69 -18.63 -1.33 5.94
N ASP A 70 -19.15 -1.13 7.15
CA ASP A 70 -19.03 0.14 7.86
C ASP A 70 -17.69 0.21 8.57
N MET A 71 -16.79 1.09 8.11
CA MET A 71 -15.49 1.29 8.72
C MET A 71 -15.53 2.27 9.91
N SER A 72 -16.68 2.90 10.20
CA SER A 72 -16.81 3.77 11.38
C SER A 72 -16.64 3.01 12.70
N VAL A 73 -16.75 1.67 12.66
CA VAL A 73 -16.50 0.76 13.77
C VAL A 73 -15.07 0.83 14.32
N PHE A 74 -14.11 1.32 13.53
CA PHE A 74 -12.73 1.56 13.99
C PHE A 74 -12.61 2.80 14.88
N GLY A 75 -13.67 3.60 14.99
CA GLY A 75 -13.78 4.71 15.94
C GLY A 75 -12.75 5.81 15.71
N VAL A 76 -12.34 6.47 16.81
CA VAL A 76 -11.46 7.64 16.78
C VAL A 76 -10.05 7.34 16.30
N ASP A 77 -9.57 6.10 16.48
CA ASP A 77 -8.25 5.67 16.02
C ASP A 77 -8.22 5.50 14.50
N GLY A 78 -9.40 5.31 13.88
CA GLY A 78 -9.55 5.16 12.43
C GLY A 78 -8.88 3.91 11.88
N TRP A 79 -8.75 3.89 10.55
CA TRP A 79 -8.05 2.86 9.81
C TRP A 79 -6.55 3.16 9.74
N LYS A 80 -5.74 2.14 10.05
CA LYS A 80 -4.29 2.17 9.83
C LYS A 80 -4.00 1.74 8.38
N PRO A 81 -3.27 2.53 7.57
CA PRO A 81 -2.97 2.18 6.19
C PRO A 81 -2.37 0.79 6.03
N TRP A 82 -2.93 -0.02 5.13
CA TRP A 82 -2.54 -1.40 4.89
C TRP A 82 -1.51 -1.50 3.76
N ASN A 83 -0.31 -2.02 4.03
CA ASN A 83 0.65 -2.32 2.97
C ASN A 83 0.30 -3.64 2.29
N PHE A 84 0.11 -3.63 0.97
CA PHE A 84 -0.54 -4.73 0.25
C PHE A 84 0.00 -4.99 -1.16
N ASN A 85 0.32 -6.23 -1.46
CA ASN A 85 0.95 -6.68 -2.71
C ASN A 85 0.14 -7.79 -3.42
N GLY A 86 -1.06 -8.08 -2.92
CA GLY A 86 -1.92 -9.16 -3.40
C GLY A 86 -2.99 -8.74 -4.39
N THR A 87 -4.07 -9.53 -4.46
CA THR A 87 -5.30 -9.18 -5.19
C THR A 87 -6.41 -8.82 -4.20
N PHE A 88 -7.00 -7.64 -4.36
CA PHE A 88 -8.19 -7.22 -3.61
C PHE A 88 -9.34 -6.97 -4.57
N ASP A 89 -10.31 -7.87 -4.55
CA ASP A 89 -11.53 -7.78 -5.35
C ASP A 89 -12.66 -7.22 -4.49
N GLY A 90 -13.04 -5.98 -4.75
CA GLY A 90 -14.20 -5.37 -4.10
C GLY A 90 -15.51 -6.02 -4.53
N ASN A 91 -15.55 -6.75 -5.64
CA ASN A 91 -16.74 -7.48 -6.12
C ASN A 91 -18.00 -6.59 -6.17
N GLY A 92 -17.82 -5.29 -6.45
CA GLY A 92 -18.88 -4.28 -6.48
C GLY A 92 -19.34 -3.76 -5.11
N HIS A 93 -18.80 -4.28 -4.00
CA HIS A 93 -19.13 -3.86 -2.64
C HIS A 93 -18.43 -2.57 -2.22
N THR A 94 -18.95 -1.98 -1.15
CA THR A 94 -18.53 -0.67 -0.66
C THR A 94 -17.99 -0.72 0.76
N LEU A 95 -16.85 -0.07 0.96
CA LEU A 95 -16.35 0.32 2.28
C LEU A 95 -16.86 1.74 2.60
N TYR A 96 -17.68 1.86 3.64
CA TYR A 96 -18.27 3.13 4.04
C TYR A 96 -17.55 3.76 5.22
N ASN A 97 -17.59 5.09 5.30
CA ASN A 97 -17.23 5.87 6.49
C ASN A 97 -15.79 5.62 6.97
N MET A 98 -14.85 5.37 6.06
CA MET A 98 -13.46 5.20 6.42
C MET A 98 -12.85 6.50 6.95
N ASP A 99 -12.23 6.44 8.13
CA ASP A 99 -11.43 7.53 8.70
C ASP A 99 -9.95 7.15 8.67
N ILE A 100 -9.07 8.04 8.23
CA ILE A 100 -7.62 7.84 8.29
C ILE A 100 -6.98 9.12 8.87
N ASN A 101 -6.29 8.96 9.99
CA ASN A 101 -5.55 10.03 10.67
C ASN A 101 -4.08 9.65 10.93
N THR A 102 -3.63 8.53 10.36
CA THR A 102 -2.24 8.06 10.46
C THR A 102 -1.67 7.74 9.08
N VAL A 103 -0.35 7.58 9.03
CA VAL A 103 0.40 7.18 7.84
C VAL A 103 1.01 5.78 8.04
N THR A 104 1.61 5.23 6.99
CA THR A 104 2.41 3.99 7.04
C THR A 104 3.51 4.04 8.11
N ASP A 105 3.95 2.87 8.59
CA ASP A 105 5.10 2.77 9.51
C ASP A 105 6.45 2.78 8.79
N VAL A 106 6.43 2.50 7.48
CA VAL A 106 7.59 2.45 6.59
C VAL A 106 7.44 3.45 5.46
N THR A 107 8.57 3.81 4.85
CA THR A 107 8.65 4.75 3.74
C THR A 107 8.94 4.05 2.41
N GLU A 108 8.58 4.72 1.32
CA GLU A 108 9.07 4.45 -0.04
C GLU A 108 9.63 5.76 -0.62
N LYS A 109 10.38 5.64 -1.70
CA LYS A 109 11.00 6.79 -2.37
C LYS A 109 9.96 7.52 -3.23
N ALA A 110 9.92 8.84 -3.06
CA ALA A 110 9.24 9.73 -3.98
C ALA A 110 10.16 10.87 -4.45
N TYR A 111 9.78 11.51 -5.56
CA TYR A 111 10.64 12.42 -6.31
C TYR A 111 9.89 13.68 -6.69
N ASP A 112 10.51 14.84 -6.50
CA ASP A 112 9.94 16.10 -6.99
C ASP A 112 10.28 16.36 -8.46
N GLY A 113 9.83 17.50 -8.99
CA GLY A 113 10.14 17.94 -10.35
C GLY A 113 11.64 18.08 -10.64
N ASN A 114 12.48 18.30 -9.63
CA ASN A 114 13.93 18.38 -9.81
C ASN A 114 14.61 17.00 -9.71
N LEU A 115 13.85 15.92 -9.68
CA LEU A 115 14.30 14.54 -9.45
C LEU A 115 15.00 14.37 -8.09
N LYS A 116 14.71 15.23 -7.12
CA LYS A 116 15.23 15.07 -5.76
C LYS A 116 14.43 14.00 -5.06
N GLU A 117 15.13 13.09 -4.40
CA GLU A 117 14.55 11.94 -3.71
C GLU A 117 14.17 12.27 -2.25
N TYR A 118 13.04 11.73 -1.80
CA TYR A 118 12.52 11.87 -0.44
C TYR A 118 12.07 10.53 0.13
N ASP A 119 12.43 10.25 1.40
CA ASP A 119 11.81 9.18 2.17
C ASP A 119 10.39 9.62 2.57
N THR A 120 9.39 9.00 1.95
CA THR A 120 8.00 9.46 2.00
C THR A 120 7.11 8.44 2.67
N TYR A 121 6.21 8.93 3.52
CA TYR A 121 5.16 8.16 4.17
C TYR A 121 3.84 8.31 3.40
N TYR A 122 2.94 7.36 3.57
CA TYR A 122 1.76 7.27 2.73
C TYR A 122 0.49 7.06 3.54
N ALA A 123 -0.63 7.56 3.03
CA ALA A 123 -1.96 7.36 3.61
C ALA A 123 -2.97 6.97 2.53
N GLY A 124 -3.88 6.08 2.90
CA GLY A 124 -4.95 5.52 2.07
C GLY A 124 -5.44 4.21 2.70
N LEU A 125 -6.53 3.63 2.16
CA LEU A 125 -6.95 2.28 2.56
C LEU A 125 -5.73 1.34 2.50
N PHE A 126 -5.04 1.40 1.36
CA PHE A 126 -3.71 0.86 1.20
C PHE A 126 -2.67 1.96 1.38
N GLY A 127 -1.70 1.73 2.25
CA GLY A 127 -0.57 2.63 2.43
C GLY A 127 0.38 2.55 1.25
N ILE A 128 0.98 1.37 1.06
CA ILE A 128 1.92 1.06 -0.02
C ILE A 128 1.42 -0.19 -0.75
N THR A 129 1.33 -0.12 -2.07
CA THR A 129 1.06 -1.29 -2.92
C THR A 129 2.21 -1.59 -3.87
N LYS A 130 2.59 -2.88 -3.99
CA LYS A 130 3.60 -3.34 -4.94
C LYS A 130 3.13 -4.57 -5.69
N ASN A 131 3.10 -4.53 -7.02
CA ASN A 131 2.60 -5.63 -7.86
C ASN A 131 1.15 -6.05 -7.51
N ALA A 132 0.36 -5.15 -6.93
CA ALA A 132 -0.98 -5.47 -6.48
C ALA A 132 -2.01 -5.33 -7.62
N VAL A 133 -3.14 -6.02 -7.45
CA VAL A 133 -4.32 -5.86 -8.30
C VAL A 133 -5.50 -5.50 -7.41
N ILE A 134 -6.06 -4.31 -7.59
CA ILE A 134 -7.23 -3.83 -6.84
C ILE A 134 -8.34 -3.58 -7.86
N LYS A 135 -9.49 -4.20 -7.68
CA LYS A 135 -10.58 -4.06 -8.64
C LYS A 135 -11.95 -4.00 -8.03
N ASP A 136 -12.87 -3.35 -8.71
CA ASP A 136 -14.31 -3.36 -8.43
C ASP A 136 -14.66 -2.97 -6.98
N LEU A 137 -13.83 -2.12 -6.37
CA LEU A 137 -13.97 -1.67 -4.98
C LEU A 137 -14.54 -0.25 -4.92
N ASN A 138 -15.60 -0.08 -4.13
CA ASN A 138 -16.15 1.23 -3.83
C ASN A 138 -15.73 1.68 -2.43
N ILE A 139 -15.41 2.96 -2.26
CA ILE A 139 -15.20 3.61 -0.96
C ILE A 139 -16.07 4.87 -0.93
N LYS A 140 -16.91 5.03 0.10
CA LYS A 140 -17.80 6.19 0.25
C LYS A 140 -17.74 6.82 1.63
N GLY A 141 -17.85 8.14 1.68
CA GLY A 141 -17.74 8.89 2.94
C GLY A 141 -16.34 8.78 3.57
N ALA A 142 -15.29 8.61 2.76
CA ALA A 142 -13.93 8.59 3.25
C ALA A 142 -13.52 9.95 3.82
N TYR A 143 -12.76 9.94 4.90
CA TYR A 143 -12.23 11.12 5.55
C TYR A 143 -10.77 10.87 5.94
N VAL A 144 -9.86 11.29 5.07
CA VAL A 144 -8.42 11.23 5.29
C VAL A 144 -7.99 12.60 5.76
N ASN A 145 -7.58 12.72 7.02
CA ASN A 145 -7.17 13.99 7.59
C ASN A 145 -5.83 13.81 8.29
N ILE A 146 -4.77 14.21 7.61
CA ILE A 146 -3.41 14.13 8.10
C ILE A 146 -2.95 15.56 8.39
N SER A 147 -2.69 15.82 9.66
CA SER A 147 -2.03 17.04 10.10
C SER A 147 -0.82 16.66 10.92
N GLU A 148 0.18 17.53 10.96
CA GLU A 148 1.30 17.37 11.88
C GLU A 148 0.82 17.18 13.33
N ASN A 149 1.49 16.28 14.05
CA ASN A 149 1.45 16.29 15.51
C ASN A 149 2.39 17.41 16.01
N GLU A 150 2.06 17.99 17.15
CA GLU A 150 2.77 19.11 17.80
C GLU A 150 4.25 18.84 18.18
N ASP A 151 4.83 17.70 17.76
CA ASP A 151 6.15 17.21 18.18
C ASP A 151 7.35 17.97 17.57
N GLY A 152 7.12 19.03 16.79
CA GLY A 152 8.11 20.07 16.50
C GLY A 152 9.33 19.68 15.66
N ASN A 153 9.33 18.53 14.97
CA ASN A 153 10.34 18.18 13.98
C ASN A 153 9.84 18.50 12.56
N ARG A 154 10.68 19.18 11.76
CA ARG A 154 10.43 19.45 10.34
C ARG A 154 10.01 18.18 9.60
N ASN A 155 8.99 18.29 8.75
CA ASN A 155 8.09 17.19 8.46
C ASN A 155 8.63 16.03 7.64
N LYS A 156 8.02 14.88 7.90
CA LYS A 156 8.00 13.71 7.02
C LYS A 156 7.31 14.09 5.70
N SER A 157 7.90 13.79 4.55
CA SER A 157 7.19 13.85 3.27
C SER A 157 6.00 12.88 3.31
N ILE A 158 4.82 13.35 2.91
CA ILE A 158 3.58 12.56 2.95
C ILE A 158 2.81 12.72 1.66
N LEU A 159 2.38 11.61 1.06
CA LEU A 159 1.41 11.59 -0.03
C LEU A 159 0.19 10.79 0.40
N ALA A 160 -0.98 11.44 0.37
CA ALA A 160 -2.22 10.90 0.89
C ALA A 160 -3.27 10.75 -0.22
N ALA A 161 -3.96 9.61 -0.25
CA ALA A 161 -5.11 9.40 -1.11
C ALA A 161 -6.20 8.60 -0.38
N ILE A 162 -7.36 8.43 -1.00
CA ILE A 162 -8.41 7.56 -0.43
C ILE A 162 -8.03 6.09 -0.59
N LEU A 163 -7.62 5.67 -1.79
CA LEU A 163 -7.40 4.25 -2.08
C LEU A 163 -5.98 3.78 -1.77
N ALA A 164 -4.97 4.34 -2.45
CA ALA A 164 -3.57 3.93 -2.30
C ALA A 164 -2.67 5.14 -2.07
N GLY A 165 -1.92 5.20 -0.97
CA GLY A 165 -0.98 6.30 -0.78
C GLY A 165 0.22 6.20 -1.74
N TYR A 166 0.74 5.00 -1.95
CA TYR A 166 1.79 4.68 -2.92
C TYR A 166 1.42 3.46 -3.75
N MET A 167 1.74 3.49 -5.04
CA MET A 167 1.57 2.35 -5.93
C MET A 167 2.82 2.08 -6.79
N ASP A 168 3.32 0.85 -6.81
CA ASP A 168 4.41 0.41 -7.68
C ASP A 168 3.98 -0.82 -8.47
N ASN A 169 4.07 -0.72 -9.79
CA ASN A 169 3.61 -1.75 -10.72
C ASN A 169 2.22 -2.32 -10.34
N THR A 170 1.31 -1.45 -9.90
CA THR A 170 0.00 -1.85 -9.39
C THR A 170 -1.08 -1.55 -10.42
N THR A 171 -2.11 -2.39 -10.47
CA THR A 171 -3.29 -2.20 -11.34
C THR A 171 -4.52 -1.93 -10.50
N ILE A 172 -5.19 -0.80 -10.75
CA ILE A 172 -6.44 -0.39 -10.12
C ILE A 172 -7.52 -0.26 -11.19
N THR A 173 -8.60 -1.03 -11.10
CA THR A 173 -9.64 -1.04 -12.16
C THR A 173 -11.06 -1.05 -11.63
N GLY A 174 -11.95 -0.26 -12.21
CA GLY A 174 -13.37 -0.30 -11.85
C GLY A 174 -13.68 0.18 -10.42
N CYS A 175 -12.72 0.82 -9.76
CA CYS A 175 -12.89 1.30 -8.39
C CYS A 175 -13.55 2.67 -8.35
N LYS A 176 -14.28 2.96 -7.27
CA LYS A 176 -14.93 4.26 -7.05
C LYS A 176 -14.58 4.80 -5.69
N VAL A 177 -14.15 6.05 -5.61
CA VAL A 177 -13.85 6.71 -4.34
C VAL A 177 -14.66 8.00 -4.19
N GLU A 178 -15.31 8.16 -3.04
CA GLU A 178 -15.97 9.39 -2.62
C GLU A 178 -15.46 9.79 -1.24
N GLY A 179 -14.98 11.02 -1.10
CA GLY A 179 -14.58 11.51 0.20
C GLY A 179 -13.77 12.79 0.20
N TYR A 180 -13.14 13.03 1.35
CA TYR A 180 -12.34 14.21 1.65
C TYR A 180 -10.94 13.81 2.07
N VAL A 181 -9.94 14.45 1.48
CA VAL A 181 -8.52 14.27 1.82
C VAL A 181 -7.94 15.64 2.17
N SER A 182 -7.43 15.78 3.39
CA SER A 182 -6.75 16.98 3.86
C SER A 182 -5.37 16.64 4.37
N LEU A 183 -4.38 17.39 3.89
CA LEU A 183 -3.00 17.30 4.35
C LEU A 183 -2.49 18.71 4.68
N LYS A 184 -2.03 18.88 5.93
CA LYS A 184 -1.34 20.08 6.38
C LYS A 184 0.11 19.75 6.74
N SER A 185 1.08 20.45 6.14
CA SER A 185 2.49 20.03 6.16
C SER A 185 3.50 21.17 6.06
N THR A 186 4.68 21.01 6.68
CA THR A 186 5.93 21.78 6.51
C THR A 186 7.02 20.97 5.75
N ALA A 187 6.61 19.89 5.07
CA ALA A 187 7.55 19.01 4.38
C ALA A 187 8.01 19.67 3.08
N ALA A 188 9.26 19.45 2.69
CA ALA A 188 9.74 19.89 1.37
C ALA A 188 9.00 19.24 0.18
N MET A 189 8.23 18.17 0.41
CA MET A 189 7.48 17.47 -0.62
C MET A 189 6.27 16.73 -0.01
N TRP A 190 5.07 16.98 -0.55
CA TRP A 190 3.82 16.40 -0.04
C TRP A 190 2.65 16.61 -1.01
N GLY A 191 1.51 15.98 -0.75
CA GLY A 191 0.36 16.12 -1.65
C GLY A 191 -0.83 15.22 -1.35
N THR A 192 -1.92 15.46 -2.08
CA THR A 192 -3.20 14.77 -1.93
C THR A 192 -3.75 14.26 -3.25
N ALA A 193 -4.48 13.15 -3.21
CA ALA A 193 -5.18 12.64 -4.37
C ALA A 193 -6.48 11.89 -4.05
N GLY A 194 -7.29 11.63 -5.07
CA GLY A 194 -8.43 10.74 -4.92
C GLY A 194 -8.03 9.27 -4.84
N ILE A 195 -7.32 8.76 -5.85
CA ILE A 195 -7.03 7.32 -5.97
C ILE A 195 -5.62 6.98 -5.48
N ALA A 196 -4.59 7.63 -6.01
CA ALA A 196 -3.19 7.28 -5.73
C ALA A 196 -2.35 8.49 -5.30
N GLY A 197 -1.65 8.45 -4.18
CA GLY A 197 -0.77 9.56 -3.78
C GLY A 197 0.45 9.66 -4.71
N PHE A 198 1.13 8.54 -4.95
CA PHE A 198 2.35 8.49 -5.74
C PHE A 198 2.54 7.18 -6.49
N GLY A 199 3.27 7.21 -7.60
CA GLY A 199 3.99 6.04 -8.09
C GLY A 199 3.79 5.70 -9.56
N ASN A 200 3.57 4.42 -9.86
CA ASN A 200 3.44 3.89 -11.22
C ASN A 200 2.51 2.68 -11.33
N GLY A 201 2.01 2.44 -12.55
CA GLY A 201 1.14 1.33 -12.87
C GLY A 201 -0.02 1.75 -13.78
N ASN A 202 -1.19 1.16 -13.54
CA ASN A 202 -2.39 1.40 -14.35
C ASN A 202 -3.62 1.70 -13.47
N ILE A 203 -4.32 2.78 -13.77
CA ILE A 203 -5.62 3.12 -13.19
C ILE A 203 -6.61 3.24 -14.35
N SER A 204 -7.65 2.41 -14.41
CA SER A 204 -8.60 2.48 -15.52
C SER A 204 -10.05 2.22 -15.13
N GLY A 205 -10.99 2.89 -15.80
CA GLY A 205 -12.42 2.71 -15.54
C GLY A 205 -12.84 3.10 -14.13
N CYS A 206 -12.08 3.98 -13.46
CA CYS A 206 -12.31 4.37 -12.07
C CYS A 206 -13.09 5.70 -11.96
N GLU A 207 -13.69 5.94 -10.81
CA GLU A 207 -14.43 7.17 -10.50
C GLU A 207 -13.89 7.81 -9.21
N ALA A 208 -13.63 9.12 -9.23
CA ALA A 208 -13.23 9.89 -8.05
C ALA A 208 -14.16 11.10 -7.89
N ASP A 209 -14.93 11.14 -6.80
CA ASP A 209 -15.72 12.30 -6.35
C ASP A 209 -15.13 12.83 -5.04
N VAL A 210 -14.23 13.81 -5.16
CA VAL A 210 -13.30 14.12 -4.08
C VAL A 210 -13.19 15.60 -3.79
N THR A 211 -13.14 15.92 -2.49
CA THR A 211 -12.69 17.21 -2.00
C THR A 211 -11.27 17.06 -1.48
N LEU A 212 -10.33 17.81 -2.04
CA LEU A 212 -8.91 17.70 -1.71
C LEU A 212 -8.43 19.03 -1.11
N VAL A 213 -7.72 18.98 0.01
CA VAL A 213 -7.21 20.16 0.71
C VAL A 213 -5.73 19.99 1.02
N CYS A 214 -4.94 20.95 0.55
CA CYS A 214 -3.52 21.08 0.86
C CYS A 214 -3.29 22.41 1.57
N THR A 215 -2.65 22.36 2.74
CA THR A 215 -2.25 23.55 3.49
C THR A 215 -0.78 23.49 3.85
N ASP A 216 0.01 24.33 3.21
CA ASP A 216 1.36 24.62 3.64
C ASP A 216 1.32 25.26 5.03
N ALA A 217 2.07 24.67 5.96
CA ALA A 217 2.21 25.13 7.34
C ALA A 217 3.51 25.91 7.56
N ASP A 218 4.39 25.98 6.57
CA ASP A 218 5.62 26.74 6.63
C ASP A 218 5.31 28.24 6.69
N LYS A 219 5.80 28.89 7.75
CA LYS A 219 5.60 30.32 7.98
C LYS A 219 6.62 31.19 7.24
N ASN A 220 7.55 30.55 6.53
CA ASN A 220 8.69 31.19 5.90
C ASN A 220 8.70 30.87 4.40
N SER A 221 8.25 31.81 3.58
CA SER A 221 8.22 31.68 2.10
C SER A 221 9.60 31.52 1.43
N ALA A 222 10.70 31.57 2.20
CA ALA A 222 12.02 31.17 1.71
C ALA A 222 12.22 29.65 1.69
N ASP A 223 11.46 28.91 2.50
CA ASP A 223 11.46 27.46 2.56
C ASP A 223 10.47 26.91 1.53
N ARG A 224 10.90 26.89 0.26
CA ARG A 224 10.06 26.45 -0.84
C ARG A 224 9.96 24.93 -0.87
N ASP A 225 8.78 24.42 -0.61
CA ASP A 225 8.34 23.04 -0.79
C ASP A 225 7.68 22.83 -2.16
N GLU A 226 7.47 21.56 -2.49
CA GLU A 226 6.82 21.12 -3.73
C GLU A 226 5.54 20.36 -3.37
N GLN A 227 4.39 20.97 -3.69
CA GLN A 227 3.07 20.44 -3.38
C GLN A 227 2.40 19.84 -4.61
N PHE A 228 1.76 18.67 -4.42
CA PHE A 228 1.08 17.95 -5.50
C PHE A 228 -0.40 17.68 -5.19
N MET A 229 -1.28 17.91 -6.16
CA MET A 229 -2.70 17.55 -6.07
C MET A 229 -3.23 16.97 -7.39
N GLY A 230 -3.86 15.80 -7.32
CA GLY A 230 -4.51 15.18 -8.47
C GLY A 230 -5.83 14.51 -8.12
N GLY A 231 -6.88 14.74 -8.91
CA GLY A 231 -8.16 14.06 -8.69
C GLY A 231 -8.05 12.52 -8.81
N ILE A 232 -7.14 12.02 -9.65
CA ILE A 232 -6.76 10.61 -9.69
C ILE A 232 -5.47 10.38 -8.90
N TYR A 233 -4.36 11.00 -9.28
CA TYR A 233 -3.08 10.79 -8.61
C TYR A 233 -2.23 12.04 -8.43
N ALA A 234 -1.55 12.22 -7.29
CA ALA A 234 -0.86 13.49 -7.02
C ALA A 234 0.40 13.64 -7.88
N ASP A 235 1.28 12.63 -7.87
CA ASP A 235 2.54 12.64 -8.61
C ASP A 235 2.92 11.21 -9.07
N GLY A 236 3.64 11.08 -10.19
CA GLY A 236 4.03 9.79 -10.76
C GLY A 236 4.00 9.69 -12.28
N TYR A 237 4.08 8.45 -12.77
CA TYR A 237 3.99 8.09 -14.19
C TYR A 237 2.99 6.97 -14.45
N ILE A 238 1.75 7.20 -14.00
CA ILE A 238 0.66 6.22 -14.01
C ILE A 238 -0.13 6.32 -15.33
N ASN A 239 -0.45 5.18 -15.95
CA ASN A 239 -1.44 5.15 -17.04
C ASN A 239 -2.82 5.40 -16.45
N VAL A 240 -3.57 6.32 -17.05
CA VAL A 240 -4.93 6.66 -16.59
C VAL A 240 -5.89 6.65 -17.76
N SER A 241 -6.79 5.68 -17.80
CA SER A 241 -7.77 5.59 -18.89
C SER A 241 -9.20 5.46 -18.45
N ASP A 242 -10.11 6.06 -19.22
CA ASP A 242 -11.56 5.89 -19.08
C ASP A 242 -12.08 6.19 -17.66
N CYS A 243 -11.41 7.10 -16.94
CA CYS A 243 -11.79 7.48 -15.58
C CYS A 243 -12.70 8.72 -15.58
N ILE A 244 -13.51 8.84 -14.53
CA ILE A 244 -14.36 10.01 -14.28
C ILE A 244 -13.88 10.69 -13.00
N VAL A 245 -13.66 12.00 -13.05
CA VAL A 245 -13.25 12.80 -11.90
C VAL A 245 -14.23 13.94 -11.68
N ASN A 246 -14.65 14.11 -10.44
CA ASN A 246 -15.28 15.31 -9.91
C ASN A 246 -14.40 15.80 -8.76
N ILE A 247 -13.64 16.87 -8.99
CA ILE A 247 -12.70 17.41 -7.99
C ILE A 247 -13.20 18.76 -7.45
N ASP A 248 -13.17 18.92 -6.12
CA ASP A 248 -13.23 20.21 -5.45
C ASP A 248 -11.95 20.41 -4.63
N GLY A 249 -10.94 21.01 -5.25
CA GLY A 249 -9.59 21.15 -4.70
C GLY A 249 -9.33 22.52 -4.07
N TYR A 250 -8.58 22.55 -2.97
CA TYR A 250 -8.15 23.76 -2.25
C TYR A 250 -6.67 23.67 -1.89
N ILE A 251 -5.85 24.64 -2.30
CA ILE A 251 -4.40 24.61 -2.06
C ILE A 251 -3.93 25.98 -1.53
N SER A 252 -3.37 25.98 -0.33
CA SER A 252 -2.74 27.14 0.29
C SER A 252 -1.25 26.88 0.34
N GLU A 253 -0.47 27.52 -0.52
CA GLU A 253 0.93 27.16 -0.77
C GLU A 253 1.86 28.37 -0.76
N HIS A 254 2.94 28.33 0.03
CA HIS A 254 4.01 29.34 0.01
C HIS A 254 5.27 28.86 -0.74
N GLY A 255 5.34 27.58 -1.12
CA GLY A 255 6.25 27.01 -2.12
C GLY A 255 5.62 26.93 -3.50
N TYR A 256 5.69 25.77 -4.15
CA TYR A 256 5.23 25.56 -5.53
C TYR A 256 4.00 24.67 -5.63
N VAL A 257 3.01 25.10 -6.42
CA VAL A 257 1.78 24.36 -6.68
C VAL A 257 1.90 23.54 -7.96
N HIS A 258 1.60 22.25 -7.85
CA HIS A 258 1.40 21.32 -8.97
C HIS A 258 0.05 20.63 -8.84
N SER A 259 -0.92 21.10 -9.61
CA SER A 259 -2.31 20.64 -9.44
C SER A 259 -3.00 20.29 -10.75
N GLY A 260 -3.80 19.24 -10.75
CA GLY A 260 -4.63 18.95 -11.89
C GLY A 260 -5.80 18.03 -11.61
N GLY A 261 -6.74 18.01 -12.55
CA GLY A 261 -7.92 17.16 -12.45
C GLY A 261 -7.58 15.68 -12.50
N ILE A 262 -6.63 15.24 -13.35
CA ILE A 262 -6.07 13.88 -13.27
C ILE A 262 -4.89 13.85 -12.33
N THR A 263 -3.87 14.69 -12.59
CA THR A 263 -2.62 14.68 -11.83
C THR A 263 -2.03 16.04 -11.52
N GLY A 264 -1.31 16.14 -10.40
CA GLY A 264 -0.51 17.31 -10.07
C GLY A 264 0.73 17.38 -10.94
N LEU A 265 1.59 16.36 -10.83
CA LEU A 265 2.83 16.23 -11.59
C LEU A 265 2.88 14.89 -12.33
N TYR A 266 3.14 14.95 -13.64
CA TYR A 266 3.61 13.79 -14.39
C TYR A 266 5.13 13.83 -14.56
N ILE A 267 5.80 12.83 -13.99
CA ILE A 267 7.25 12.67 -14.08
C ILE A 267 7.65 11.18 -14.09
N LEU A 268 8.57 10.85 -15.01
CA LEU A 268 9.16 9.51 -15.10
C LEU A 268 10.41 9.43 -14.23
N TYR A 269 10.42 8.55 -13.23
CA TYR A 269 11.56 8.32 -12.32
C TYR A 269 11.54 6.88 -11.78
N PRO A 270 12.65 6.35 -11.22
CA PRO A 270 14.02 6.55 -11.70
C PRO A 270 14.25 5.88 -13.07
N VAL A 271 13.18 5.50 -13.78
CA VAL A 271 13.25 4.76 -15.04
C VAL A 271 13.90 5.61 -16.12
N THR A 272 15.15 5.26 -16.46
CA THR A 272 15.76 5.68 -17.72
C THR A 272 15.07 4.91 -18.86
N GLY A 273 14.47 5.61 -19.82
CA GLY A 273 13.79 4.94 -20.92
C GLY A 273 12.80 5.83 -21.67
N SER A 274 12.11 5.22 -22.63
CA SER A 274 11.09 5.85 -23.47
C SER A 274 9.67 5.55 -22.98
N TYR A 275 9.48 5.25 -21.70
CA TYR A 275 8.13 4.98 -21.18
C TYR A 275 7.30 6.26 -21.23
N VAL A 276 6.10 6.12 -21.78
CA VAL A 276 5.14 7.19 -22.01
C VAL A 276 3.86 6.72 -21.36
N ALA A 277 3.47 7.33 -20.24
CA ALA A 277 2.16 7.04 -19.69
C ALA A 277 1.08 7.53 -20.66
N ASP A 278 0.04 6.72 -20.80
CA ASP A 278 -1.15 7.06 -21.56
C ASP A 278 -2.24 7.58 -20.63
N ILE A 279 -2.63 8.84 -20.81
CA ILE A 279 -3.71 9.49 -20.07
C ILE A 279 -4.84 9.77 -21.05
N ALA A 280 -5.79 8.85 -21.20
CA ALA A 280 -6.74 8.89 -22.32
C ALA A 280 -8.19 8.57 -21.95
N GLY A 281 -9.14 9.16 -22.67
CA GLY A 281 -10.57 8.83 -22.51
C GLY A 281 -11.20 9.29 -21.18
N ASN A 282 -10.52 10.15 -20.41
CA ASN A 282 -11.00 10.56 -19.10
C ASN A 282 -12.01 11.71 -19.20
N THR A 283 -12.94 11.77 -18.23
CA THR A 283 -13.87 12.88 -18.05
C THR A 283 -13.54 13.63 -16.76
N ILE A 284 -13.22 14.92 -16.86
CA ILE A 284 -12.69 15.71 -15.75
C ILE A 284 -13.64 16.87 -15.45
N ASN A 285 -14.22 16.89 -14.26
CA ASN A 285 -15.13 17.95 -13.83
C ASN A 285 -14.65 18.57 -12.52
N GLY A 286 -15.08 19.81 -12.29
CA GLY A 286 -14.93 20.46 -10.99
C GLY A 286 -13.96 21.63 -11.02
N LYS A 287 -13.38 21.95 -9.86
CA LYS A 287 -12.54 23.14 -9.70
C LYS A 287 -11.36 22.87 -8.78
N ILE A 288 -10.28 23.62 -8.98
CA ILE A 288 -9.21 23.78 -7.99
C ILE A 288 -9.08 25.26 -7.68
N THR A 289 -9.25 25.60 -6.41
CA THR A 289 -9.05 26.96 -5.87
C THR A 289 -7.73 27.01 -5.13
N PHE A 290 -6.80 27.86 -5.54
CA PHE A 290 -5.45 27.83 -4.98
C PHE A 290 -4.78 29.18 -4.94
N PHE A 291 -3.78 29.32 -4.09
CA PHE A 291 -2.75 30.34 -4.23
C PHE A 291 -1.36 29.73 -4.24
N GLU A 292 -0.41 30.47 -4.79
CA GLU A 292 1.02 30.16 -4.71
C GLU A 292 1.74 31.47 -4.34
N ASP A 293 2.23 31.55 -3.10
CA ASP A 293 2.82 32.75 -2.49
C ASP A 293 4.35 32.66 -2.43
N ASN A 294 4.98 32.76 -3.59
CA ASN A 294 6.44 32.89 -3.70
C ASN A 294 6.82 33.89 -4.82
N THR A 295 8.10 34.27 -4.91
CA THR A 295 8.57 35.25 -5.91
C THR A 295 8.92 34.66 -7.28
N ASP A 296 9.07 33.34 -7.37
CA ASP A 296 9.49 32.56 -8.54
C ASP A 296 8.33 31.67 -9.04
N ARG A 297 7.21 32.33 -9.32
CA ARG A 297 5.91 31.65 -9.42
C ARG A 297 5.81 30.72 -10.63
N ARG A 298 5.27 29.52 -10.41
CA ARG A 298 4.93 28.52 -11.43
C ARG A 298 3.41 28.37 -11.57
N ALA A 299 2.70 28.24 -10.45
CA ALA A 299 1.24 28.19 -10.34
C ALA A 299 0.58 27.17 -11.28
N TYR A 300 1.13 25.95 -11.31
CA TYR A 300 0.69 24.92 -12.24
C TYR A 300 -0.67 24.35 -11.85
N CYS A 301 -1.67 24.59 -12.70
CA CYS A 301 -3.03 24.09 -12.53
C CYS A 301 -3.73 23.90 -13.88
N LYS A 302 -4.06 22.65 -14.24
CA LYS A 302 -4.79 22.33 -15.49
C LYS A 302 -5.67 21.10 -15.33
N ALA A 303 -6.66 20.94 -16.22
CA ALA A 303 -7.59 19.81 -16.20
C ALA A 303 -6.88 18.44 -16.18
N VAL A 304 -5.94 18.18 -17.10
CA VAL A 304 -5.28 16.87 -17.15
C VAL A 304 -4.10 16.80 -16.17
N ALA A 305 -3.09 17.66 -16.34
CA ALA A 305 -1.90 17.62 -15.49
C ALA A 305 -1.44 19.05 -15.18
N GLY A 306 -1.15 19.35 -13.92
CA GLY A 306 -0.58 20.63 -13.51
C GLY A 306 0.73 20.89 -14.23
N GLU A 307 1.72 20.06 -13.94
CA GLU A 307 3.00 20.02 -14.64
C GLU A 307 3.20 18.69 -15.37
N ARG A 308 3.87 18.75 -16.53
CA ARG A 308 4.34 17.58 -17.27
C ARG A 308 5.81 17.78 -17.61
N MET A 309 6.68 16.97 -17.03
CA MET A 309 8.12 17.15 -17.21
C MET A 309 8.73 16.38 -18.38
N ASN A 310 8.04 15.36 -18.89
CA ASN A 310 8.40 14.71 -20.14
C ASN A 310 7.45 15.14 -21.27
N LEU A 311 8.03 15.43 -22.44
CA LEU A 311 7.29 15.70 -23.70
C LEU A 311 6.48 14.49 -24.21
N TYR A 312 6.58 13.34 -23.54
CA TYR A 312 6.04 12.06 -23.98
C TYR A 312 5.08 11.49 -22.92
N SER A 313 3.98 12.18 -22.64
CA SER A 313 2.73 11.54 -22.20
C SER A 313 1.77 11.57 -23.39
N THR A 314 1.16 10.46 -23.79
CA THR A 314 0.04 10.55 -24.72
C THR A 314 -1.18 11.00 -23.94
N SER A 315 -1.86 12.01 -24.46
CA SER A 315 -3.07 12.54 -23.87
C SER A 315 -4.09 12.68 -24.98
N ALA A 316 -5.06 11.77 -25.02
CA ALA A 316 -6.01 11.67 -26.12
C ALA A 316 -7.44 11.52 -25.58
N ALA A 317 -8.41 12.11 -26.28
CA ALA A 317 -9.83 11.94 -25.99
C ALA A 317 -10.28 12.24 -24.54
N ASN A 318 -9.49 13.01 -23.78
CA ASN A 318 -9.95 13.54 -22.49
C ASN A 318 -10.94 14.68 -22.74
N THR A 319 -11.99 14.72 -21.93
CA THR A 319 -12.96 15.81 -21.90
C THR A 319 -12.94 16.47 -20.54
N ASP A 320 -13.13 17.78 -20.50
CA ASP A 320 -13.16 18.49 -19.24
C ASP A 320 -14.21 19.62 -19.19
N ASN A 321 -14.74 19.80 -18.00
CA ASN A 321 -15.46 20.98 -17.52
C ASN A 321 -14.77 21.46 -16.23
N PHE A 322 -13.45 21.66 -16.32
CA PHE A 322 -12.59 21.97 -15.20
C PHE A 322 -12.38 23.48 -15.05
N VAL A 323 -12.39 23.97 -13.81
CA VAL A 323 -12.15 25.37 -13.48
C VAL A 323 -10.86 25.54 -12.68
N ARG A 324 -9.90 26.26 -13.26
CA ARG A 324 -8.72 26.79 -12.56
C ARG A 324 -9.12 28.11 -11.87
N ASN A 325 -9.07 28.16 -10.54
CA ASN A 325 -9.40 29.35 -9.77
C ASN A 325 -8.21 29.78 -8.87
N GLU A 326 -7.30 30.57 -9.42
CA GLU A 326 -6.19 31.12 -8.63
C GLU A 326 -6.64 32.37 -7.87
N VAL A 327 -6.29 32.45 -6.59
CA VAL A 327 -6.55 33.59 -5.71
C VAL A 327 -5.25 34.17 -5.15
N TYR A 328 -5.32 35.39 -4.63
CA TYR A 328 -4.15 36.19 -4.23
C TYR A 328 -4.24 36.73 -2.80
N ASP A 329 -5.22 36.27 -2.02
CA ASP A 329 -5.26 36.50 -0.58
C ASP A 329 -4.53 35.37 0.12
N TYR A 330 -3.27 35.62 0.47
CA TYR A 330 -2.40 34.65 1.15
C TYR A 330 -2.55 34.69 2.67
N THR A 331 -3.49 35.47 3.19
CA THR A 331 -3.68 35.63 4.65
C THR A 331 -4.61 34.59 5.26
N VAL A 332 -5.26 33.77 4.41
CA VAL A 332 -6.27 32.79 4.84
C VAL A 332 -6.06 31.46 4.12
N ASP A 333 -5.95 30.39 4.91
CA ASP A 333 -5.97 29.01 4.39
C ASP A 333 -7.29 28.74 3.63
N LEU A 334 -7.17 28.29 2.39
CA LEU A 334 -8.28 27.91 1.52
C LEU A 334 -8.85 26.57 1.95
N LYS A 335 -10.18 26.50 2.04
CA LYS A 335 -10.94 25.30 2.38
C LYS A 335 -12.35 25.39 1.81
N PRO A 336 -13.05 24.25 1.65
CA PRO A 336 -14.47 24.27 1.29
C PRO A 336 -15.31 25.01 2.33
N ASP A 337 -16.22 25.86 1.86
CA ASP A 337 -17.19 26.54 2.70
C ASP A 337 -18.19 25.54 3.29
N ASN A 338 -18.25 25.47 4.62
CA ASN A 338 -19.21 24.62 5.35
C ASN A 338 -19.18 23.14 4.94
N TYR A 339 -17.98 22.56 4.74
CA TYR A 339 -17.88 21.14 4.45
C TYR A 339 -18.56 20.30 5.53
N VAL A 340 -19.49 19.46 5.10
CA VAL A 340 -20.15 18.46 5.93
C VAL A 340 -19.87 17.11 5.31
N ARG A 341 -19.15 16.25 6.05
CA ARG A 341 -18.89 14.88 5.63
C ARG A 341 -20.21 14.16 5.39
N LYS A 342 -20.34 13.53 4.22
CA LYS A 342 -21.39 12.53 3.97
C LYS A 342 -21.09 11.27 4.78
N THR A 343 -22.01 10.88 5.65
CA THR A 343 -21.94 9.62 6.41
C THR A 343 -23.09 8.71 6.00
N TYR A 344 -22.82 7.41 5.96
CA TYR A 344 -23.73 6.40 5.44
C TYR A 344 -24.11 5.40 6.54
N SER A 345 -25.37 4.95 6.54
CA SER A 345 -25.78 3.80 7.34
C SER A 345 -25.59 2.53 6.53
N VAL A 346 -24.98 1.51 7.13
CA VAL A 346 -24.71 0.23 6.48
C VAL A 346 -25.50 -0.87 7.18
N ASP A 347 -26.24 -1.65 6.40
CA ASP A 347 -26.91 -2.86 6.89
C ASP A 347 -26.14 -4.09 6.39
N ASN A 348 -25.19 -4.56 7.20
CA ASN A 348 -24.43 -5.77 6.91
C ASN A 348 -24.98 -6.94 7.77
N PRO A 349 -25.58 -7.98 7.16
CA PRO A 349 -26.17 -9.09 7.90
C PRO A 349 -25.12 -9.91 8.67
N TYR A 350 -23.88 -9.97 8.20
CA TYR A 350 -22.81 -10.77 8.82
C TYR A 350 -22.24 -10.13 10.09
N GLU A 351 -22.37 -8.79 10.24
CA GLU A 351 -21.94 -8.08 11.45
C GLU A 351 -22.85 -8.38 12.65
N ASN A 352 -24.14 -8.57 12.40
CA ASN A 352 -25.13 -8.82 13.45
C ASN A 352 -25.06 -10.25 14.00
N GLU A 353 -24.67 -11.23 13.17
CA GLU A 353 -24.55 -12.64 13.55
C GLU A 353 -23.44 -12.87 14.59
N GLN A 354 -22.33 -12.13 14.51
CA GLN A 354 -21.25 -12.25 15.51
C GLN A 354 -21.65 -11.70 16.88
N LYS A 355 -22.54 -10.70 16.93
CA LYS A 355 -23.00 -10.09 18.19
C LYS A 355 -23.84 -11.06 19.02
N LEU A 356 -24.66 -11.90 18.37
CA LEU A 356 -25.50 -12.90 19.03
C LEU A 356 -24.68 -14.02 19.69
N VAL A 357 -23.60 -14.47 19.04
CA VAL A 357 -22.74 -15.56 19.56
C VAL A 357 -21.94 -15.13 20.81
N SER A 358 -21.67 -13.84 21.00
CA SER A 358 -20.92 -13.33 22.16
C SER A 358 -21.74 -13.19 23.47
N SER A 359 -23.04 -13.48 23.43
CA SER A 359 -23.95 -13.23 24.56
C SER A 359 -24.31 -14.47 25.41
N GLU A 360 -23.78 -15.66 25.10
CA GLU A 360 -24.12 -16.90 25.83
C GLU A 360 -23.17 -17.30 26.98
N ASP A 361 -22.02 -16.64 27.18
CA ASP A 361 -21.14 -16.93 28.32
C ASP A 361 -21.25 -15.87 29.42
N ASN A 362 -22.41 -15.81 30.07
CA ASN A 362 -22.48 -15.23 31.42
C ASN A 362 -23.61 -15.87 32.24
N SER A 363 -23.37 -17.09 32.74
CA SER A 363 -24.12 -17.60 33.88
C SER A 363 -23.25 -18.41 34.84
N THR A 364 -23.06 -17.80 36.02
CA THR A 364 -22.91 -18.41 37.35
C THR A 364 -21.64 -19.20 37.68
N GLU A 365 -20.77 -18.53 38.45
CA GLU A 365 -19.91 -19.15 39.45
C GLU A 365 -20.72 -20.02 40.41
N SER A 366 -20.28 -21.27 40.60
CA SER A 366 -20.51 -22.04 41.83
C SER A 366 -19.36 -23.02 42.01
N SER A 367 -18.65 -22.83 43.12
CA SER A 367 -17.61 -23.69 43.69
C SER A 367 -18.10 -25.11 43.96
N ASP A 368 -17.30 -26.14 43.63
CA ASP A 368 -16.82 -27.11 44.63
C ASP A 368 -15.78 -28.12 44.10
N ASN A 369 -14.88 -28.49 45.02
CA ASN A 369 -13.78 -29.44 44.88
C ASN A 369 -14.22 -30.90 44.67
N GLY A 370 -13.48 -31.69 43.89
CA GLY A 370 -13.60 -33.15 43.97
C GLY A 370 -12.84 -34.00 42.95
N LEU A 371 -11.67 -34.49 43.38
CA LEU A 371 -11.07 -35.81 43.11
C LEU A 371 -10.66 -36.28 41.69
N ILE A 372 -9.38 -36.67 41.65
CA ILE A 372 -8.67 -37.44 40.63
C ILE A 372 -9.32 -38.80 40.34
N LYS A 373 -9.40 -39.18 39.06
CA LYS A 373 -9.15 -40.57 38.61
C LYS A 373 -8.53 -40.62 37.22
N THR A 374 -7.45 -41.39 37.16
CA THR A 374 -6.59 -41.74 36.02
C THR A 374 -7.30 -42.66 35.02
N GLY A 375 -6.98 -42.49 33.74
CA GLY A 375 -7.36 -43.39 32.65
C GLY A 375 -6.61 -43.03 31.36
N SER A 376 -5.43 -43.61 31.19
CA SER A 376 -4.55 -43.45 30.04
C SER A 376 -5.06 -44.24 28.83
N THR A 377 -5.01 -43.62 27.64
CA THR A 377 -4.56 -44.30 26.41
C THR A 377 -3.85 -43.31 25.49
N ASN A 378 -2.63 -43.68 25.11
CA ASN A 378 -1.71 -42.94 24.26
C ASN A 378 -2.18 -42.84 22.81
N ASN A 379 -1.95 -41.69 22.18
CA ASN A 379 -1.48 -41.59 20.80
C ASN A 379 -0.68 -40.28 20.65
N ALA A 380 0.60 -40.35 21.01
CA ALA A 380 1.57 -39.31 20.74
C ALA A 380 2.17 -39.52 19.34
N SER A 381 1.73 -38.71 18.38
CA SER A 381 2.43 -38.55 17.11
C SER A 381 2.29 -37.11 16.62
N HIS A 382 3.43 -36.41 16.60
CA HIS A 382 3.71 -35.19 15.83
C HIS A 382 2.83 -33.94 16.04
N SER A 383 3.13 -33.10 17.05
CA SER A 383 2.65 -31.70 17.03
C SER A 383 3.35 -30.67 17.94
N ASN A 384 4.54 -30.92 18.51
CA ASN A 384 5.11 -29.99 19.51
C ASN A 384 6.16 -28.98 18.99
N VAL A 385 6.23 -28.70 17.69
CA VAL A 385 7.08 -27.60 17.16
C VAL A 385 6.27 -26.37 16.72
N LEU A 386 4.94 -26.47 16.66
CA LEU A 386 4.10 -25.39 16.13
C LEU A 386 3.48 -24.46 17.18
N ASN A 387 3.65 -24.71 18.48
CA ASN A 387 3.17 -23.80 19.54
C ASN A 387 4.33 -23.18 20.36
N MET A 388 5.30 -22.59 19.68
CA MET A 388 6.37 -21.80 20.33
C MET A 388 6.37 -20.36 19.80
N SER A 389 6.59 -19.39 20.70
CA SER A 389 6.71 -17.96 20.35
C SER A 389 7.89 -17.70 19.41
N MET A 390 7.80 -16.66 18.56
CA MET A 390 8.81 -16.35 17.53
C MET A 390 10.27 -16.34 18.03
N PRO A 391 10.62 -15.78 19.22
CA PRO A 391 12.00 -15.78 19.69
C PRO A 391 12.56 -17.20 19.87
N VAL A 392 11.71 -18.13 20.31
CA VAL A 392 12.11 -19.50 20.59
C VAL A 392 12.25 -20.31 19.31
N ARG A 393 11.41 -20.04 18.29
CA ARG A 393 11.53 -20.66 16.96
C ARG A 393 12.86 -20.32 16.28
N VAL A 394 13.30 -19.06 16.37
CA VAL A 394 14.58 -18.61 15.79
C VAL A 394 15.76 -19.31 16.48
N ILE A 395 15.73 -19.44 17.81
CA ILE A 395 16.79 -20.14 18.56
C ILE A 395 16.86 -21.62 18.16
N VAL A 396 15.72 -22.30 18.04
CA VAL A 396 15.68 -23.72 17.62
C VAL A 396 16.25 -23.89 16.22
N ILE A 397 15.93 -23.00 15.28
CA ILE A 397 16.45 -23.06 13.90
C ILE A 397 17.98 -22.86 13.89
N VAL A 398 18.50 -21.89 14.65
CA VAL A 398 19.95 -21.64 14.73
C VAL A 398 20.69 -22.83 15.34
N VAL A 399 20.13 -23.46 16.39
CA VAL A 399 20.72 -24.66 17.01
C VAL A 399 20.72 -25.85 16.06
N MET A 400 19.66 -26.02 15.27
CA MET A 400 19.58 -27.09 14.26
C MET A 400 20.60 -26.90 13.14
N ILE A 401 20.82 -25.66 12.68
CA ILE A 401 21.85 -25.34 11.69
C ILE A 401 23.25 -25.60 12.26
N ALA A 402 23.52 -25.17 13.49
CA ALA A 402 24.81 -25.40 14.15
C ALA A 402 25.10 -26.91 14.34
N ALA A 403 24.08 -27.70 14.69
CA ALA A 403 24.19 -29.15 14.81
C ALA A 403 24.48 -29.82 13.44
N ALA A 404 23.81 -29.40 12.37
CA ALA A 404 24.04 -29.92 11.03
C ALA A 404 25.46 -29.61 10.52
N VAL A 405 25.95 -28.38 10.77
CA VAL A 405 27.31 -27.97 10.44
C VAL A 405 28.34 -28.75 11.28
N GLY A 406 28.08 -28.96 12.57
CA GLY A 406 28.92 -29.78 13.44
C GLY A 406 29.03 -31.24 12.98
N ILE A 407 27.91 -31.85 12.59
CA ILE A 407 27.87 -33.21 12.04
C ILE A 407 28.66 -33.29 10.71
N TYR A 408 28.51 -32.29 9.84
CA TYR A 408 29.27 -32.20 8.59
C TYR A 408 30.78 -32.18 8.83
N TYR A 409 31.28 -31.32 9.73
CA TYR A 409 32.70 -31.25 10.04
C TYR A 409 33.22 -32.49 10.78
N TYR A 410 32.40 -33.13 11.62
CA TYR A 410 32.75 -34.40 12.27
C TYR A 410 32.95 -35.53 11.25
N ILE A 411 32.02 -35.68 10.30
CA ILE A 411 32.11 -36.69 9.23
C ILE A 411 33.31 -36.40 8.31
N ALA A 412 33.50 -35.14 7.90
CA ALA A 412 34.63 -34.72 7.08
C ALA A 412 35.98 -34.96 7.78
N GLY A 413 36.06 -34.73 9.10
CA GLY A 413 37.24 -35.00 9.92
C GLY A 413 37.57 -36.50 10.03
N LYS A 414 36.56 -37.36 10.13
CA LYS A 414 36.74 -38.82 10.21
C LYS A 414 37.25 -39.42 8.90
N ILE A 415 36.79 -38.89 7.76
CA ILE A 415 37.28 -39.26 6.42
C ILE A 415 38.74 -38.82 6.21
N ARG A 416 39.15 -37.67 6.77
CA ARG A 416 40.55 -37.21 6.71
C ARG A 416 41.51 -38.07 7.53
N LYS A 417 41.06 -38.62 8.68
CA LYS A 417 41.87 -39.52 9.54
C LYS A 417 42.05 -40.93 8.95
N SER A 418 41.11 -41.43 8.14
CA SER A 418 41.24 -42.75 7.50
C SER A 418 42.14 -42.77 6.26
N ARG A 419 42.68 -41.61 5.83
CA ARG A 419 43.64 -41.49 4.72
C ARG A 419 45.11 -41.38 5.19
N LYS A 420 45.38 -41.44 6.49
CA LYS A 420 46.73 -41.37 7.08
C LYS A 420 47.20 -42.65 7.77
N LYS A 421 46.62 -43.81 7.43
CA LYS A 421 47.21 -45.12 7.74
C LYS A 421 47.32 -45.96 6.49
#